data_AF-A0A396JQV8-F1
#
_entry.id   AF-A0A396JQV8-F1
#
_cell.length_a   1.000
_cell.length_b   1.000
_cell.length_c   1.000
_cell.angle_alpha   90.00
_cell.angle_beta   90.00
_cell.angle_gamma   90.00
#
_symmetry.space_group_name_H-M   'P 1'
#
loop_
_entity.id
_entity.type
_entity.pdbx_description
1 polymer ?
#
loop_
_entity_poly.entity_id
_entity_poly.type
_entity_poly.pdbx_seq_one_letter_code
_entity_poly.pdbx_strand_id
1 'polypeptide(L)'
;MDMQVEATRHLNHPSKKLFVFGDSYVDTGNTIKPISGSWRAPYGITFPRKPSGRFSDGIVLTDFLAKYLGLRSPIIHKLWYNNIVPEHDLKYGMNFAYGGTGVFDTFSS
;
A
#
# COMPACT_ATOMS: atom_id res chain seq x y z
N MET A 1 32.08 -34.43 11.38
CA MET A 1 31.49 -34.17 10.06
C MET A 1 30.09 -33.63 10.28
N ASP A 2 30.05 -32.31 10.46
CA ASP A 2 28.98 -31.31 10.38
C ASP A 2 27.52 -31.76 10.35
N MET A 3 26.88 -31.69 11.52
CA MET A 3 25.41 -31.59 11.66
C MET A 3 25.02 -30.32 12.45
N GLN A 4 25.91 -29.32 12.48
CA GLN A 4 25.69 -28.04 13.16
C GLN A 4 25.69 -26.83 12.21
N VAL A 5 25.83 -27.04 10.89
CA VAL A 5 25.95 -25.94 9.92
C VAL A 5 24.60 -25.53 9.28
N GLU A 6 23.53 -26.32 9.43
CA GLU A 6 22.26 -26.07 8.72
C GLU A 6 21.20 -25.29 9.53
N ALA A 7 21.39 -25.09 10.85
CA ALA A 7 20.34 -24.57 11.74
C ALA A 7 20.55 -23.13 12.23
N THR A 8 21.33 -22.31 11.52
CA THR A 8 21.57 -20.91 11.91
C THR A 8 21.59 -19.96 10.71
N ARG A 9 20.58 -20.08 9.85
CA ARG A 9 20.21 -19.01 8.90
C ARG A 9 18.82 -18.47 9.18
N HIS A 10 18.43 -18.40 10.45
CA HIS A 10 17.54 -17.32 10.90
C HIS A 10 18.32 -16.01 10.75
N LEU A 11 18.34 -15.48 9.53
CA LEU A 11 18.76 -14.12 9.29
C LEU A 11 17.85 -13.24 10.15
N ASN A 12 18.40 -12.76 11.27
CA ASN A 12 17.89 -11.64 12.06
C ASN A 12 17.93 -10.36 11.20
N HIS A 13 17.17 -10.36 10.10
CA HIS A 13 16.78 -9.13 9.45
C HIS A 13 15.63 -8.54 10.25
N PRO A 14 15.73 -7.29 10.75
CA PRO A 14 14.60 -6.64 11.38
C PRO A 14 13.41 -6.68 10.41
N SER A 15 12.22 -7.08 10.90
CA SER A 15 11.02 -7.17 10.07
C SER A 15 10.74 -5.78 9.49
N LYS A 16 10.96 -5.62 8.18
CA LYS A 16 10.70 -4.36 7.49
C LYS A 16 9.19 -4.13 7.41
N LYS A 17 8.76 -2.92 7.75
CA LYS A 17 7.38 -2.45 7.63
C LYS A 17 7.39 -1.13 6.87
N LEU A 18 6.36 -0.89 6.07
CA LEU A 18 6.21 0.33 5.31
C LEU A 18 4.94 1.06 5.77
N PHE A 19 5.12 2.25 6.34
CA PHE A 19 4.04 3.16 6.70
C PHE A 19 4.02 4.31 5.69
N VAL A 20 2.89 4.52 5.05
CA VAL A 20 2.77 5.45 3.91
C VAL A 20 1.80 6.56 4.23
N PHE A 21 2.23 7.79 4.01
CA PHE A 21 1.43 9.01 4.09
C PHE A 21 1.62 9.78 2.78
N GLY A 22 0.60 10.51 2.35
CA GLY A 22 0.65 11.32 1.14
C GLY A 22 -0.66 11.32 0.38
N ASP A 23 -0.57 11.57 -0.92
CA ASP A 23 -1.70 11.82 -1.80
C ASP A 23 -1.97 10.65 -2.78
N SER A 24 -2.58 10.96 -3.92
CA SER A 24 -2.91 10.02 -4.99
C SER A 24 -1.71 9.24 -5.55
N TYR A 25 -0.49 9.78 -5.49
CA TYR A 25 0.72 9.10 -6.01
C TYR A 25 1.12 7.86 -5.21
N VAL A 26 0.65 7.77 -3.97
CA VAL A 26 0.97 6.68 -3.03
C VAL A 26 -0.29 6.00 -2.47
N ASP A 27 -1.49 6.51 -2.78
CA ASP A 27 -2.75 5.88 -2.39
C ASP A 27 -3.03 4.58 -3.16
N THR A 28 -3.23 3.49 -2.42
CA THR A 28 -3.56 2.16 -2.96
C THR A 28 -5.05 1.81 -2.83
N GLY A 29 -5.90 2.78 -2.46
CA GLY A 29 -7.36 2.67 -2.48
C GLY A 29 -8.10 3.19 -1.23
N ASN A 30 -7.51 4.07 -0.43
CA ASN A 30 -8.20 4.75 0.67
C ASN A 30 -9.25 5.74 0.17
N THR A 31 -8.99 6.48 -0.92
CA THR A 31 -9.96 7.42 -1.49
C THR A 31 -11.20 6.67 -1.95
N ILE A 32 -12.39 7.09 -1.52
CA ILE A 32 -13.61 6.27 -1.65
C ILE A 32 -14.26 6.35 -3.05
N LYS A 33 -14.91 5.27 -3.47
CA LYS A 33 -15.57 5.12 -4.79
C LYS A 33 -16.48 6.28 -5.21
N PRO A 34 -17.36 6.83 -4.35
CA PRO A 34 -18.30 7.86 -4.77
C PRO A 34 -17.62 9.15 -5.27
N ILE A 35 -16.47 9.51 -4.69
CA ILE A 35 -15.79 10.77 -4.96
C ILE A 35 -14.54 10.61 -5.84
N SER A 36 -14.03 9.39 -6.01
CA SER A 36 -12.78 9.15 -6.73
C SER A 36 -12.98 8.54 -8.12
N GLY A 37 -12.32 9.15 -9.11
CA GLY A 37 -12.17 8.59 -10.45
C GLY A 37 -11.31 7.31 -10.49
N SER A 38 -10.44 7.09 -9.50
CA SER A 38 -9.52 5.93 -9.44
C SER A 38 -10.21 4.55 -9.34
N TRP A 39 -11.53 4.55 -9.16
CA TRP A 39 -12.37 3.35 -9.16
C TRP A 39 -13.12 3.11 -10.47
N ARG A 40 -12.76 3.82 -11.55
CA ARG A 40 -13.35 3.69 -12.90
C ARG A 40 -12.25 3.48 -13.93
N ALA A 41 -12.61 2.97 -15.11
CA ALA A 41 -11.69 2.94 -16.24
C ALA A 41 -11.22 4.38 -16.58
N PRO A 42 -9.95 4.56 -17.00
CA PRO A 42 -8.96 3.54 -17.36
C PRO A 42 -8.07 3.06 -16.20
N TYR A 43 -8.36 3.42 -14.95
CA TYR A 43 -7.50 3.01 -13.83
C TYR A 43 -7.51 1.50 -13.59
N GLY A 44 -6.32 0.95 -13.35
CA GLY A 44 -6.09 -0.47 -13.12
C GLY A 44 -6.16 -1.38 -14.35
N ILE A 45 -6.25 -0.87 -15.59
CA ILE A 45 -6.32 -1.71 -16.81
C ILE A 45 -5.06 -2.55 -17.05
N THR A 46 -3.88 -2.05 -16.67
CA THR A 46 -2.59 -2.75 -16.76
C THR A 46 -2.42 -3.68 -15.57
N PHE A 47 -2.69 -3.18 -14.36
CA PHE A 47 -2.72 -3.96 -13.11
C PHE A 47 -3.72 -3.33 -12.12
N PRO A 48 -4.61 -4.07 -11.47
CA PRO A 48 -4.80 -5.53 -11.50
C PRO A 48 -5.82 -6.01 -12.56
N ARG A 49 -5.91 -5.36 -13.73
CA ARG A 49 -6.94 -5.58 -14.78
C ARG A 49 -8.36 -5.16 -14.37
N LYS A 50 -8.49 -4.34 -13.33
CA LYS A 50 -9.73 -3.70 -12.88
C LYS A 50 -9.40 -2.49 -12.01
N PRO A 51 -10.31 -1.51 -11.88
CA PRO A 51 -10.09 -0.39 -10.97
C PRO A 51 -9.90 -0.87 -9.53
N SER A 52 -8.85 -0.35 -8.89
CA SER A 52 -8.43 -0.76 -7.54
C SER A 52 -8.35 0.39 -6.54
N GLY A 53 -8.68 1.61 -6.97
CA GLY A 53 -8.53 2.82 -6.16
C GLY A 53 -7.16 3.48 -6.28
N ARG A 54 -6.21 2.85 -6.96
CA ARG A 54 -4.94 3.45 -7.39
C ARG A 54 -5.16 4.49 -8.49
N PHE A 55 -4.54 5.66 -8.36
CA PHE A 55 -4.54 6.70 -9.40
C PHE A 55 -3.50 6.40 -10.48
N SER A 56 -3.53 5.16 -11.01
CA SER A 56 -2.66 4.66 -12.07
C SER A 56 -3.40 3.57 -12.88
N ASP A 57 -3.00 3.37 -14.13
CA ASP A 57 -3.44 2.22 -14.94
C ASP A 57 -2.87 0.90 -14.37
N GLY A 58 -1.83 0.98 -13.56
CA GLY A 58 -1.16 -0.14 -12.91
C GLY A 58 -0.87 0.10 -11.44
N ILE A 59 0.39 -0.14 -11.07
CA ILE A 59 0.90 0.07 -9.72
C ILE A 59 1.17 1.56 -9.44
N VAL A 60 1.24 1.92 -8.16
CA VAL A 60 1.67 3.24 -7.67
C VAL A 60 2.98 3.15 -6.89
N LEU A 61 3.54 4.29 -6.46
CA LEU A 61 4.86 4.34 -5.83
C LEU A 61 4.95 3.45 -4.58
N THR A 62 3.87 3.35 -3.81
CA THR A 62 3.76 2.45 -2.65
C THR A 62 4.02 0.98 -3.01
N ASP A 63 3.41 0.50 -4.11
CA ASP A 63 3.60 -0.89 -4.54
C ASP A 63 5.05 -1.13 -4.99
N PHE A 64 5.62 -0.17 -5.73
CA PHE A 64 7.00 -0.24 -6.20
C PHE A 64 7.98 -0.30 -5.03
N LEU A 65 7.82 0.59 -4.04
CA LEU A 65 8.68 0.64 -2.87
C LEU A 65 8.51 -0.61 -1.99
N ALA A 66 7.28 -1.09 -1.79
CA ALA A 66 7.04 -2.34 -1.07
C ALA A 66 7.75 -3.51 -1.76
N LYS A 67 7.63 -3.64 -3.08
CA LYS A 67 8.32 -4.67 -3.86
C LYS A 67 9.85 -4.56 -3.72
N TYR A 68 10.39 -3.34 -3.82
CA TYR A 68 11.83 -3.09 -3.64
C TYR A 68 12.32 -3.51 -2.24
N LEU A 69 11.49 -3.30 -1.21
CA LEU A 69 11.80 -3.71 0.17
C LEU A 69 11.58 -5.20 0.45
N GLY A 70 11.07 -5.97 -0.52
CA GLY A 70 10.71 -7.38 -0.34
C GLY A 70 9.43 -7.58 0.48
N LEU A 71 8.53 -6.60 0.47
CA LEU A 71 7.26 -6.58 1.19
C LEU A 71 6.08 -6.70 0.23
N ARG A 72 4.94 -7.15 0.76
CA ARG A 72 3.66 -6.89 0.11
C ARG A 72 3.29 -5.42 0.28
N SER A 73 2.49 -4.87 -0.64
CA SER A 73 1.93 -3.53 -0.44
C SER A 73 1.21 -3.46 0.90
N PRO A 74 1.45 -2.42 1.73
CA PRO A 74 0.75 -2.23 2.99
C PRO A 74 -0.77 -2.18 2.81
N ILE A 75 -1.51 -2.67 3.81
CA ILE A 75 -2.96 -2.59 3.83
C ILE A 75 -3.41 -1.13 3.94
N ILE A 76 -4.51 -0.78 3.30
CA ILE A 76 -5.08 0.56 3.43
C ILE A 76 -5.80 0.70 4.77
N HIS A 77 -5.60 1.83 5.46
CA HIS A 77 -6.17 2.12 6.77
C HIS A 77 -7.67 1.86 6.83
N LYS A 78 -8.41 2.24 5.77
CA LYS A 78 -9.87 2.06 5.70
C LYS A 78 -10.32 0.60 5.87
N LEU A 79 -9.61 -0.37 5.28
CA LEU A 79 -10.01 -1.78 5.39
C LEU A 79 -9.75 -2.32 6.80
N TRP A 80 -8.65 -1.91 7.42
CA TRP A 80 -8.32 -2.29 8.78
C TRP A 80 -9.31 -1.69 9.78
N TYR A 81 -9.60 -0.38 9.67
CA TYR A 81 -10.57 0.31 10.54
C TYR A 81 -11.97 -0.32 10.49
N ASN A 82 -12.37 -0.86 9.34
CA ASN A 82 -13.66 -1.53 9.16
C ASN A 82 -13.61 -3.06 9.44
N ASN A 83 -12.52 -3.58 10.02
CA ASN A 83 -12.33 -5.01 10.31
C ASN A 83 -12.50 -5.95 9.09
N ILE A 84 -12.16 -5.46 7.88
CA ILE A 84 -12.30 -6.24 6.63
C ILE A 84 -11.07 -7.14 6.40
N VAL A 85 -9.91 -6.76 6.92
CA VAL A 85 -8.64 -7.46 6.73
C VAL A 85 -8.09 -7.96 8.07
N PRO A 86 -7.40 -9.12 8.08
CA PRO A 86 -6.89 -9.71 9.30
C PRO A 86 -5.67 -8.96 9.85
N GLU A 87 -5.49 -9.01 11.17
CA GLU A 87 -4.39 -8.32 11.87
C GLU A 87 -3.01 -8.77 11.39
N HIS A 88 -2.84 -10.02 10.96
CA HIS A 88 -1.55 -10.53 10.50
C HIS A 88 -1.02 -9.80 9.25
N ASP A 89 -1.87 -9.08 8.50
CA ASP A 89 -1.42 -8.26 7.37
C ASP A 89 -0.72 -6.96 7.81
N LEU A 90 -0.89 -6.54 9.06
CA LEU A 90 -0.14 -5.42 9.68
C LEU A 90 1.38 -5.70 9.75
N LYS A 91 1.81 -6.93 9.51
CA LYS A 91 3.24 -7.27 9.44
C LYS A 91 3.96 -6.57 8.29
N TYR A 92 3.25 -6.08 7.28
CA TYR A 92 3.83 -5.31 6.16
C TYR A 92 3.73 -3.77 6.35
N GLY A 93 3.03 -3.31 7.39
CA GLY A 93 2.78 -1.89 7.66
C GLY A 93 1.37 -1.44 7.25
N MET A 94 1.18 -0.13 7.05
CA MET A 94 -0.13 0.45 6.71
C MET A 94 -0.02 1.66 5.77
N ASN A 95 -0.99 1.81 4.87
CA ASN A 95 -1.12 2.96 3.99
C ASN A 95 -2.24 3.90 4.47
N PHE A 96 -1.87 5.12 4.84
CA PHE A 96 -2.74 6.22 5.25
C PHE A 96 -2.93 7.28 4.16
N ALA A 97 -2.25 7.16 3.02
CA ALA A 97 -2.36 8.12 1.93
C ALA A 97 -3.79 8.25 1.43
N TYR A 98 -4.18 9.47 1.04
CA TYR A 98 -5.52 9.79 0.57
C TYR A 98 -5.44 10.80 -0.57
N GLY A 99 -6.07 10.48 -1.70
CA GLY A 99 -6.03 11.29 -2.93
C GLY A 99 -6.54 12.72 -2.72
N GLY A 100 -5.79 13.69 -3.23
CA GLY A 100 -6.11 15.11 -3.12
C GLY A 100 -5.68 15.78 -1.81
N THR A 101 -5.02 15.05 -0.90
CA THR A 101 -4.39 15.68 0.26
C THR A 101 -3.19 16.53 -0.14
N GLY A 102 -2.92 17.58 0.64
CA GLY A 102 -1.80 18.48 0.46
C GLY A 102 -1.40 19.08 1.81
N VAL A 103 -0.20 19.68 1.87
CA VAL A 103 0.32 20.30 3.10
C VAL A 103 -0.22 21.71 3.30
N PHE A 104 -0.58 22.38 2.21
CA PHE A 104 -1.05 23.76 2.23
C PHE A 104 -2.57 23.82 2.08
N ASP A 105 -3.18 24.78 2.77
CA ASP A 105 -4.58 25.15 2.56
C ASP A 105 -4.71 25.88 1.23
N THR A 106 -4.89 25.12 0.15
CA THR A 106 -5.08 25.67 -1.19
C THR A 106 -6.55 25.97 -1.51
N PHE A 107 -7.47 25.78 -0.55
CA PHE A 107 -8.86 26.20 -0.68
C PHE A 107 -8.96 27.70 -0.38
N SER A 108 -8.65 28.52 -1.38
CA SER A 108 -9.20 29.87 -1.46
C SER A 108 -10.63 29.76 -1.98
N SER A 109 -11.60 29.65 -1.07
CA SER A 109 -13.02 29.89 -1.34
C SER A 109 -13.46 31.13 -0.59
#